data_AF-A0A929WDY0-F1
#
_entry.id   AF-A0A929WDY0-F1
#
_cell.length_a   1.000
_cell.length_b   1.000
_cell.length_c   1.000
_cell.angle_alpha   90.00
_cell.angle_beta   90.00
_cell.angle_gamma   90.00
#
_symmetry.space_group_name_H-M   'P 1'
#
loop_
_entity.id
_entity.type
_entity.pdbx_description
1 polymer ?
#
loop_
_entity_poly.entity_id
_entity_poly.type
_entity_poly.pdbx_seq_one_letter_code
_entity_poly.pdbx_strand_id
1 'polypeptide(L)'
;MDKKPKITTRQWVTLGIVLPLYLLFLYWVESWWGLLLVPFIIDFYTTRFINWYWWRKSSSGVVRTLMGWVDAIVFALVAIYFLNLYFFQNFVIPSSSLEKTLLTGDYLLVSKLSYGPRIPQTPLTMPLTQHNLPVWLGGGKSYVEWPKWDYRRVKGFGQVKPGDIVVFNYPSGDTVANNFQAQDYYQLVYSTGAQALGVNEPSDSLSPAVQRMAYEKIYAVGHNMLWSEPSVGGIIARPVDRRENYVKRCVGGPGQTLQIKNNVIYLDGKAQP
;
A
#
# COMPACT_ATOMS: atom_id res chain seq x y z
N MET A 1 16.09 33.48 35.35
CA MET A 1 15.68 33.59 33.93
C MET A 1 16.72 32.90 33.08
N ASP A 2 16.48 31.65 32.70
CA ASP A 2 17.38 30.94 31.77
C ASP A 2 17.39 31.69 30.43
N LYS A 3 18.55 32.20 30.04
CA LYS A 3 18.74 32.85 28.73
C LYS A 3 18.43 31.81 27.66
N LYS A 4 17.38 32.05 26.85
CA LYS A 4 17.12 31.22 25.66
C LYS A 4 18.41 31.14 24.83
N PRO A 5 18.84 29.94 24.41
CA PRO A 5 20.07 29.79 23.64
C PRO A 5 20.00 30.67 22.38
N LYS A 6 21.06 31.45 22.11
CA LYS A 6 21.14 32.27 20.89
C LYS A 6 21.13 31.34 19.68
N ILE A 7 20.26 31.65 18.71
CA ILE A 7 20.16 30.89 17.45
C ILE A 7 21.44 31.13 16.64
N THR A 8 22.08 30.06 16.20
CA THR A 8 23.32 30.10 15.41
C THR A 8 23.01 30.30 13.93
N THR A 9 23.87 31.01 13.18
CA THR A 9 23.75 31.21 11.72
C THR A 9 23.54 29.90 10.96
N ARG A 10 24.20 28.81 11.38
CA ARG A 10 24.03 27.46 10.82
C ARG A 10 22.58 26.97 10.89
N GLN A 11 21.88 27.25 11.99
CA GLN A 11 20.48 26.80 12.16
C GLN A 11 19.54 27.52 11.19
N TRP A 12 19.76 28.81 10.95
CA TRP A 12 19.02 29.58 9.95
C TRP A 12 19.30 29.11 8.53
N VAL A 13 20.56 28.83 8.19
CA VAL A 13 20.92 28.27 6.88
C VAL A 13 20.29 26.90 6.67
N THR A 14 20.35 26.01 7.66
CA THR A 14 19.71 24.69 7.57
C THR A 14 18.19 24.80 7.43
N LEU A 15 17.54 25.66 8.21
CA LEU A 15 16.09 25.90 8.08
C LEU A 15 15.75 26.45 6.69
N GLY A 16 16.56 27.39 6.17
CA GLY A 16 16.41 27.98 4.85
C GLY A 16 16.54 26.98 3.69
N ILE A 17 17.13 25.81 3.92
CA ILE A 17 17.19 24.70 2.94
C ILE A 17 16.07 23.70 3.18
N VAL A 18 15.88 23.26 4.44
CA VAL A 18 14.93 22.21 4.80
C VAL A 18 13.49 22.64 4.57
N LEU A 19 13.13 23.88 4.93
CA LEU A 19 11.76 24.35 4.82
C LEU A 19 11.28 24.44 3.36
N PRO A 20 12.03 25.04 2.41
CA PRO A 20 11.65 25.00 1.00
C PRO A 20 11.57 23.59 0.42
N LEU A 21 12.53 22.70 0.74
CA LEU A 21 12.48 21.30 0.28
C LEU A 21 11.22 20.58 0.79
N TYR A 22 10.85 20.81 2.05
CA TYR A 22 9.64 20.26 2.64
C TYR A 22 8.38 20.82 1.96
N LEU A 23 8.32 22.12 1.70
CA LEU A 23 7.18 22.74 1.00
C LEU A 23 7.07 22.26 -0.46
N LEU A 24 8.19 22.09 -1.16
CA LEU A 24 8.21 21.48 -2.50
C LEU A 24 7.72 20.05 -2.47
N PHE A 25 8.10 19.28 -1.44
CA PHE A 25 7.58 17.93 -1.23
C PHE A 25 6.07 17.93 -0.97
N LEU A 26 5.56 18.83 -0.11
CA LEU A 26 4.11 18.94 0.15
C LEU A 26 3.33 19.36 -1.10
N TYR A 27 3.91 20.22 -1.93
CA TYR A 27 3.33 20.60 -3.21
C TYR A 27 3.26 19.39 -4.15
N TRP A 28 4.34 18.62 -4.28
CA TRP A 28 4.34 17.40 -5.10
C TRP A 28 3.33 16.35 -4.59
N VAL A 29 3.26 16.16 -3.28
CA VAL A 29 2.30 15.25 -2.65
C VAL A 29 0.88 15.81 -2.67
N GLU A 30 0.68 17.11 -2.92
CA GLU A 30 -0.60 17.85 -2.81
C GLU A 30 -1.32 17.61 -1.46
N SER A 31 -0.56 17.61 -0.36
CA SER A 31 -1.10 17.38 0.99
C SER A 31 -0.92 18.60 1.89
N TRP A 32 -1.97 19.42 1.98
CA TRP A 32 -1.97 20.64 2.77
C TRP A 32 -1.97 20.41 4.29
N TRP A 33 -2.44 19.24 4.74
CA TRP A 33 -2.34 18.83 6.16
C TRP A 33 -0.91 18.79 6.67
N GLY A 34 0.07 18.57 5.79
CA GLY A 34 1.49 18.65 6.14
C GLY A 34 1.92 20.03 6.64
N LEU A 35 1.20 21.11 6.32
CA LEU A 35 1.51 22.44 6.84
C LEU A 35 1.43 22.52 8.37
N LEU A 36 0.66 21.63 9.02
CA LEU A 36 0.62 21.53 10.48
C LEU A 36 1.99 21.17 11.09
N LEU A 37 2.88 20.54 10.32
CA LEU A 37 4.24 20.21 10.77
C LEU A 37 5.22 21.38 10.63
N VAL A 38 4.89 22.41 9.84
CA VAL A 38 5.79 23.56 9.61
C VAL A 38 6.17 24.27 10.92
N PRO A 39 5.23 24.60 11.84
CA PRO A 39 5.59 25.18 13.13
C PRO A 39 6.54 24.28 13.94
N PHE A 40 6.36 22.95 13.90
CA PHE A 40 7.24 22.01 14.60
C PHE A 40 8.63 21.93 13.97
N ILE A 41 8.74 22.00 12.63
CA ILE A 41 10.02 22.06 11.92
C ILE A 41 10.76 23.36 12.30
N ILE A 42 10.07 24.50 12.25
CA ILE A 42 10.63 25.79 12.66
C ILE A 42 11.08 25.71 14.12
N ASP A 43 10.25 25.13 15.00
CA ASP A 43 10.57 24.98 16.42
C ASP A 43 11.78 24.09 16.69
N PHE A 44 11.86 22.98 15.97
CA PHE A 44 12.96 22.04 16.06
C PHE A 44 14.31 22.69 15.70
N TYR A 45 14.35 23.57 14.70
CA TYR A 45 15.60 24.23 14.30
C TYR A 45 15.88 25.55 15.04
N THR A 46 14.85 26.33 15.39
CA THR A 46 15.00 27.71 15.89
C THR A 46 14.45 27.93 17.30
N THR A 47 13.13 27.93 17.49
CA THR A 47 12.49 28.48 18.70
C THR A 47 12.65 27.61 19.94
N ARG A 48 12.80 26.28 19.77
CA ARG A 48 13.01 25.32 20.86
C ARG A 48 12.02 25.47 22.03
N PHE A 49 10.78 25.85 21.74
CA PHE A 49 9.67 25.84 22.70
C PHE A 49 9.46 24.43 23.24
N ILE A 50 9.52 23.42 22.36
CA ILE A 50 9.52 22.03 22.78
C ILE A 50 10.96 21.61 23.06
N ASN A 51 11.19 21.06 24.26
CA ASN A 51 12.50 20.51 24.61
C ASN A 51 12.64 19.10 24.05
N TRP A 52 12.83 19.00 22.74
CA TRP A 52 13.02 17.74 21.99
C TRP A 52 14.10 16.82 22.58
N TYR A 53 15.08 17.40 23.28
CA TYR A 53 16.21 16.68 23.88
C TYR A 53 16.22 16.77 25.41
N TRP A 54 15.05 16.85 26.04
CA TRP A 54 14.92 16.95 27.51
C TRP A 54 15.66 15.81 28.23
N TRP A 55 15.60 14.59 27.67
CA TRP A 55 16.20 13.39 28.23
C TRP A 55 17.73 13.49 28.33
N ARG A 56 18.39 14.28 27.48
CA ARG A 56 19.84 14.50 27.55
C ARG A 56 20.28 15.21 28.84
N LYS A 57 19.38 15.96 29.45
CA LYS A 57 19.61 16.68 30.72
C LYS A 57 19.23 15.86 31.96
N SER A 58 18.66 14.66 31.78
CA SER A 58 18.28 13.80 32.91
C SER A 58 19.52 13.38 33.70
N SER A 59 19.45 13.46 35.03
CA SER A 59 20.57 13.12 35.93
C SER A 59 20.93 11.63 35.87
N SER A 60 19.95 10.75 35.63
CA SER A 60 20.16 9.31 35.51
C SER A 60 20.88 8.96 34.20
N GLY A 61 22.07 8.35 34.31
CA GLY A 61 22.82 7.85 33.16
C GLY A 61 22.05 6.79 32.36
N VAL A 62 21.26 5.97 33.04
CA VAL A 62 20.41 4.95 32.41
C VAL A 62 19.35 5.59 31.51
N VAL A 63 18.67 6.65 31.98
CA VAL A 63 17.66 7.36 31.17
C VAL A 63 18.28 7.97 29.92
N ARG A 64 19.48 8.57 30.03
CA ARG A 64 20.18 9.15 28.87
C ARG A 64 20.51 8.09 27.82
N THR A 65 21.01 6.92 28.25
CA THR A 65 21.34 5.82 27.35
C THR A 65 20.10 5.23 26.69
N LEU A 66 19.07 4.89 27.48
CA LEU A 66 17.83 4.30 26.97
C LEU A 66 17.12 5.25 25.99
N MET A 67 16.93 6.51 26.37
CA MET A 67 16.26 7.47 25.49
C MET A 67 17.07 7.79 24.22
N GLY A 68 18.41 7.71 24.28
CA GLY A 68 19.25 7.79 23.10
C GLY A 68 18.99 6.66 22.10
N TRP A 69 18.85 5.42 22.59
CA TRP A 69 18.46 4.28 21.75
C TRP A 69 17.04 4.42 21.20
N VAL A 70 16.09 4.88 22.02
CA VAL A 70 14.71 5.13 21.59
C VAL A 70 14.66 6.18 20.47
N ASP A 71 15.34 7.32 20.63
CA ASP A 71 15.43 8.39 19.63
C ASP A 71 15.98 7.86 18.30
N ALA A 72 17.06 7.08 18.34
CA ALA A 72 17.66 6.48 17.15
C ALA A 72 16.73 5.50 16.44
N ILE A 73 16.05 4.62 17.18
CA ILE A 73 15.10 3.64 16.62
C ILE A 73 13.89 4.36 16.01
N VAL A 74 13.30 5.32 16.72
CA VAL A 74 12.16 6.11 16.21
C VAL A 74 12.55 6.85 14.94
N PHE A 75 13.71 7.50 14.91
CA PHE A 75 14.20 8.18 13.71
C PHE A 75 14.37 7.21 12.54
N ALA A 76 15.00 6.06 12.77
CA ALA A 76 15.18 5.04 11.74
C ALA A 76 13.83 4.50 11.21
N LEU A 77 12.86 4.24 12.09
CA LEU A 77 11.52 3.77 11.73
C LEU A 77 10.73 4.80 10.93
N VAL A 78 10.82 6.09 11.28
CA VAL A 78 10.16 7.17 10.52
C VAL A 78 10.82 7.33 9.15
N ALA A 79 12.16 7.30 9.08
CA ALA A 79 12.89 7.42 7.83
C ALA A 79 12.60 6.25 6.87
N ILE A 80 12.64 5.01 7.37
CA ILE A 80 12.33 3.83 6.56
C ILE A 80 10.86 3.81 6.13
N TYR A 81 9.93 4.22 7.01
CA TYR A 81 8.52 4.36 6.66
C TYR A 81 8.33 5.38 5.54
N PHE A 82 8.96 6.55 5.64
CA PHE A 82 8.91 7.60 4.62
C PHE A 82 9.49 7.14 3.27
N LEU A 83 10.66 6.50 3.27
CA LEU A 83 11.26 5.95 2.05
C LEU A 83 10.38 4.88 1.42
N ASN A 84 9.87 3.95 2.23
CA ASN A 84 8.98 2.88 1.78
C ASN A 84 7.65 3.40 1.26
N LEU A 85 7.15 4.51 1.79
CA LEU A 85 5.89 5.10 1.37
C LEU A 85 6.03 5.78 -0.01
N TYR A 86 7.08 6.57 -0.21
CA TYR A 86 7.19 7.48 -1.36
C TYR A 86 8.21 7.08 -2.44
N PHE A 87 9.30 6.40 -2.09
CA PHE A 87 10.45 6.23 -2.99
C PHE A 87 10.54 4.83 -3.58
N PHE A 88 10.78 3.83 -2.74
CA PHE A 88 11.00 2.45 -3.16
C PHE A 88 10.52 1.49 -2.09
N GLN A 89 10.19 0.27 -2.47
CA GLN A 89 9.83 -0.77 -1.51
C GLN A 89 10.46 -2.10 -1.92
N ASN A 90 10.96 -2.84 -0.94
CA ASN A 90 11.46 -4.18 -1.15
C ASN A 90 10.31 -5.19 -1.14
N PHE A 91 10.29 -6.08 -2.12
CA PHE A 91 9.38 -7.21 -2.22
C PHE A 91 10.19 -8.50 -2.37
N VAL A 92 9.66 -9.60 -1.84
CA VAL A 92 10.19 -10.96 -2.05
C VAL A 92 9.21 -11.70 -2.92
N ILE A 93 9.68 -12.44 -3.93
CA ILE A 93 8.82 -13.24 -4.80
C ILE A 93 8.48 -14.57 -4.12
N PRO A 94 7.20 -14.82 -3.75
CA PRO A 94 6.81 -16.05 -3.06
C PRO A 94 6.40 -17.18 -4.00
N SER A 95 6.24 -16.89 -5.30
CA SER A 95 5.60 -17.81 -6.25
C SER A 95 6.34 -17.89 -7.58
N SER A 96 6.25 -19.05 -8.22
CA SER A 96 6.92 -19.42 -9.48
C SER A 96 6.36 -18.78 -10.76
N SER A 97 5.32 -17.95 -10.67
CA SER A 97 4.60 -17.47 -11.86
C SER A 97 5.45 -16.65 -12.84
N LEU A 98 6.62 -16.16 -12.43
CA LEU A 98 7.56 -15.41 -13.27
C LEU A 98 8.92 -16.12 -13.41
N GLU A 99 9.02 -17.43 -13.15
CA GLU A 99 10.30 -18.17 -13.06
C GLU A 99 11.25 -18.00 -14.25
N LYS A 100 10.73 -17.76 -15.44
CA LYS A 100 11.58 -17.49 -16.62
C LYS A 100 12.33 -16.15 -16.55
N THR A 101 11.99 -15.27 -15.61
CA THR A 101 12.63 -13.95 -15.40
C THR A 101 13.02 -13.74 -13.95
N LEU A 102 12.19 -14.15 -12.99
CA LEU A 102 12.36 -13.93 -11.56
C LEU A 102 12.07 -15.23 -10.82
N LEU A 103 13.03 -15.70 -10.03
CA LEU A 103 12.94 -16.94 -9.29
C LEU A 103 12.24 -16.73 -7.94
N THR A 104 11.66 -17.79 -7.42
CA THR A 104 11.12 -17.80 -6.06
C THR A 104 12.24 -17.53 -5.06
N GLY A 105 12.05 -16.54 -4.19
CA GLY A 105 13.06 -16.08 -3.24
C GLY A 105 13.85 -14.83 -3.66
N ASP A 106 13.69 -14.35 -4.90
CA ASP A 106 14.35 -13.12 -5.36
C ASP A 106 13.81 -11.89 -4.61
N TYR A 107 14.73 -10.98 -4.27
CA TYR A 107 14.43 -9.68 -3.68
C TYR A 107 14.36 -8.60 -4.75
N LEU A 108 13.20 -7.96 -4.88
CA LEU A 108 12.96 -6.87 -5.81
C LEU A 108 12.94 -5.52 -5.10
N LEU A 109 13.72 -4.57 -5.62
CA LEU A 109 13.62 -3.16 -5.25
C LEU A 109 12.68 -2.46 -6.24
N VAL A 110 11.46 -2.14 -5.81
CA VAL A 110 10.42 -1.57 -6.67
C VAL A 110 10.40 -0.06 -6.52
N SER A 111 10.64 0.66 -7.62
CA SER A 111 10.53 2.13 -7.68
C SER A 111 9.06 2.56 -7.67
N LYS A 112 8.64 3.32 -6.64
CA LYS A 112 7.31 3.94 -6.57
C LYS A 112 7.24 5.25 -7.35
N LEU A 113 8.37 5.94 -7.51
CA LEU A 113 8.44 7.21 -8.24
C LEU A 113 8.16 7.05 -9.74
N SER A 114 8.48 5.89 -10.33
CA SER A 114 8.30 5.64 -11.77
C SER A 114 6.86 5.86 -12.23
N TYR A 115 5.89 5.37 -11.46
CA TYR A 115 4.46 5.48 -11.78
C TYR A 115 3.65 6.24 -10.73
N GLY A 116 4.33 6.83 -9.75
CA GLY A 116 3.73 7.66 -8.71
C GLY A 116 3.38 6.87 -7.44
N PRO A 117 3.85 7.30 -6.26
CA PRO A 117 3.50 6.66 -4.99
C PRO A 117 2.04 6.91 -4.65
N ARG A 118 1.47 5.96 -3.90
CA ARG A 118 0.10 6.06 -3.38
C ARG A 118 0.14 6.76 -2.03
N ILE A 119 -0.84 7.61 -1.78
CA ILE A 119 -1.09 8.16 -0.45
C ILE A 119 -1.73 7.05 0.40
N PRO A 120 -1.27 6.82 1.63
CA PRO A 120 -1.82 5.77 2.47
C PRO A 120 -3.27 6.11 2.79
N GLN A 121 -4.21 5.16 2.63
CA GLN A 121 -5.60 5.40 3.01
C GLN A 121 -5.78 5.29 4.53
N THR A 122 -4.90 4.52 5.17
CA THR A 122 -4.86 4.30 6.62
C THR A 122 -3.64 5.01 7.22
N PRO A 123 -3.73 6.33 7.51
CA PRO A 123 -2.60 7.10 8.05
C PRO A 123 -2.09 6.59 9.39
N LEU A 124 -3.01 6.12 10.23
CA LEU A 124 -2.70 5.59 11.55
C LEU A 124 -2.62 4.06 11.47
N THR A 125 -1.39 3.59 11.33
CA THR A 125 -1.05 2.17 11.30
C THR A 125 0.23 1.90 12.05
N MET A 126 0.32 0.70 12.62
CA MET A 126 1.58 0.23 13.15
C MET A 126 2.55 -0.05 11.98
N PRO A 127 3.76 0.52 11.99
CA PRO A 127 4.75 0.23 10.96
C PRO A 127 5.15 -1.25 11.00
N LEU A 128 5.56 -1.80 9.85
CA LEU A 128 6.02 -3.19 9.69
C LEU A 128 4.94 -4.28 9.90
N THR A 129 3.67 -3.91 10.01
CA THR A 129 2.56 -4.87 10.12
C THR A 129 1.61 -4.75 8.92
N GLN A 130 1.19 -5.89 8.36
CA GLN A 130 0.37 -5.91 7.13
C GLN A 130 -1.12 -5.73 7.44
N HIS A 131 -1.76 -6.75 8.03
CA HIS A 131 -3.21 -6.77 8.27
C HIS A 131 -3.59 -6.77 9.76
N ASN A 132 -2.89 -7.59 10.56
CA ASN A 132 -3.19 -7.79 11.96
C ASN A 132 -1.95 -7.53 12.82
N LEU A 133 -2.19 -7.09 14.05
CA LEU A 133 -1.15 -7.03 15.07
C LEU A 133 -0.72 -8.45 15.45
N PRO A 134 0.56 -8.66 15.79
CA PRO A 134 1.01 -9.89 16.41
C PRO A 134 0.15 -10.25 17.63
N VAL A 135 -0.13 -11.54 17.83
CA VAL A 135 -1.00 -12.02 18.92
C VAL A 135 -0.50 -11.56 20.29
N TRP A 136 0.83 -11.49 20.47
CA TRP A 136 1.47 -11.01 21.71
C TRP A 136 1.29 -9.51 21.98
N LEU A 137 0.78 -8.73 21.02
CA LEU A 137 0.44 -7.30 21.15
C LEU A 137 -1.07 -7.05 21.33
N GLY A 138 -1.87 -8.10 21.57
CA GLY A 138 -3.31 -8.00 21.78
C GLY A 138 -4.17 -8.41 20.58
N GLY A 139 -3.54 -8.77 19.45
CA GLY A 139 -4.25 -9.16 18.23
C GLY A 139 -5.12 -8.03 17.65
N GLY A 140 -5.92 -8.36 16.64
CA GLY A 140 -6.79 -7.39 15.96
C GLY A 140 -6.12 -6.64 14.80
N LYS A 141 -6.84 -5.70 14.20
CA LYS A 141 -6.41 -4.96 13.00
C LYS A 141 -5.19 -4.09 13.31
N SER A 142 -4.21 -4.05 12.41
CA SER A 142 -2.99 -3.24 12.58
C SER A 142 -3.14 -1.75 12.26
N TYR A 143 -4.35 -1.33 11.90
CA TYR A 143 -4.69 0.03 11.48
C TYR A 143 -6.02 0.45 12.11
N VAL A 144 -6.17 1.76 12.27
CA VAL A 144 -7.44 2.36 12.71
C VAL A 144 -8.32 2.61 11.49
N GLU A 145 -9.63 2.34 11.61
CA GLU A 145 -10.58 2.54 10.51
C GLU A 145 -10.91 4.02 10.25
N TRP A 146 -10.72 4.86 11.27
CA TRP A 146 -10.90 6.30 11.19
C TRP A 146 -9.72 7.02 11.86
N PRO A 147 -9.12 8.06 11.25
CA PRO A 147 -9.48 8.68 9.99
C PRO A 147 -9.02 7.86 8.76
N LYS A 148 -9.83 7.88 7.69
CA LYS A 148 -9.52 7.25 6.40
C LYS A 148 -9.43 8.31 5.31
N TRP A 149 -8.45 8.19 4.43
CA TRP A 149 -8.33 9.03 3.24
C TRP A 149 -8.79 8.31 1.98
N ASP A 150 -9.30 9.09 1.03
CA ASP A 150 -9.65 8.60 -0.29
C ASP A 150 -8.41 8.11 -1.05
N TYR A 151 -8.62 7.14 -1.93
CA TYR A 151 -7.54 6.62 -2.74
C TYR A 151 -7.02 7.71 -3.67
N ARG A 152 -5.74 8.06 -3.53
CA ARG A 152 -5.06 8.99 -4.42
C ARG A 152 -3.64 8.51 -4.70
N ARG A 153 -3.17 8.76 -5.92
CA ARG A 153 -1.80 8.52 -6.34
C ARG A 153 -1.18 9.84 -6.79
N VAL A 154 0.04 10.07 -6.34
CA VAL A 154 0.83 11.24 -6.72
C VAL A 154 1.34 11.06 -8.15
N LYS A 155 1.61 12.17 -8.86
CA LYS A 155 2.21 12.13 -10.19
C LYS A 155 3.59 11.48 -10.16
N GLY A 156 3.76 10.40 -10.93
CA GLY A 156 5.05 9.75 -11.18
C GLY A 156 5.82 10.35 -12.35
N PHE A 157 7.00 9.80 -12.62
CA PHE A 157 7.86 10.21 -13.74
C PHE A 157 7.38 9.72 -15.11
N GLY A 158 6.53 8.69 -15.17
CA GLY A 158 6.04 8.13 -16.42
C GLY A 158 4.77 7.29 -16.27
N GLN A 159 4.42 6.61 -17.36
CA GLN A 159 3.30 5.68 -17.45
C GLN A 159 3.81 4.26 -17.71
N VAL A 160 3.01 3.27 -17.32
CA VAL A 160 3.33 1.84 -17.52
C VAL A 160 3.40 1.54 -19.02
N LYS A 161 4.46 0.85 -19.44
CA LYS A 161 4.68 0.43 -20.82
C LYS A 161 4.58 -1.10 -20.94
N PRO A 162 4.18 -1.63 -22.12
CA PRO A 162 4.35 -3.04 -22.42
C PRO A 162 5.81 -3.47 -22.20
N GLY A 163 5.99 -4.62 -21.55
CA GLY A 163 7.28 -5.17 -21.14
C GLY A 163 7.67 -4.86 -19.69
N ASP A 164 7.14 -3.80 -19.08
CA ASP A 164 7.48 -3.42 -17.70
C ASP A 164 7.04 -4.49 -16.70
N ILE A 165 7.90 -4.81 -15.73
CA ILE A 165 7.51 -5.64 -14.58
C ILE A 165 6.89 -4.70 -13.55
N VAL A 166 5.60 -4.89 -13.28
CA VAL A 166 4.82 -3.99 -12.42
C VAL A 166 4.34 -4.71 -11.18
N VAL A 167 4.32 -3.96 -10.07
CA VAL A 167 3.69 -4.38 -8.83
C VAL A 167 2.37 -3.63 -8.65
N PHE A 168 1.29 -4.37 -8.49
CA PHE A 168 -0.07 -3.84 -8.34
C PHE A 168 -0.84 -4.62 -7.29
N ASN A 169 -1.96 -4.08 -6.81
CA ASN A 169 -2.78 -4.80 -5.85
C ASN A 169 -3.58 -5.88 -6.55
N TYR A 170 -3.67 -7.05 -5.93
CA TYR A 170 -4.55 -8.11 -6.41
C TYR A 170 -6.00 -7.57 -6.49
N PRO A 171 -6.63 -7.56 -7.69
CA PRO A 171 -7.92 -6.91 -7.88
C PRO A 171 -9.02 -7.47 -6.98
N SER A 172 -9.08 -8.79 -6.84
CA SER A 172 -10.11 -9.50 -6.08
C SER A 172 -9.89 -9.46 -4.56
N GLY A 173 -8.73 -8.98 -4.10
CA GLY A 173 -8.42 -8.86 -2.66
C GLY A 173 -9.06 -7.64 -1.97
N ASP A 174 -10.05 -7.00 -2.60
CA ASP A 174 -10.73 -5.82 -2.07
C ASP A 174 -11.80 -6.17 -1.04
N THR A 175 -12.41 -7.35 -1.16
CA THR A 175 -13.49 -7.85 -0.32
C THR A 175 -13.07 -9.21 0.22
N VAL A 176 -13.28 -9.45 1.51
CA VAL A 176 -12.97 -10.74 2.13
C VAL A 176 -14.06 -11.18 3.11
N ALA A 177 -14.26 -12.48 3.18
CA ALA A 177 -14.97 -13.14 4.28
C ALA A 177 -14.09 -13.10 5.54
N ASN A 178 -14.60 -12.57 6.65
CA ASN A 178 -13.80 -12.30 7.85
C ASN A 178 -13.16 -13.56 8.46
N ASN A 179 -13.87 -14.70 8.41
CA ASN A 179 -13.35 -15.99 8.89
C ASN A 179 -12.58 -16.77 7.82
N PHE A 180 -12.71 -16.40 6.55
CA PHE A 180 -12.08 -17.08 5.40
C PHE A 180 -11.18 -16.13 4.60
N GLN A 181 -10.40 -15.31 5.31
CA GLN A 181 -9.57 -14.24 4.70
C GLN A 181 -8.48 -14.72 3.75
N ALA A 182 -8.13 -16.01 3.77
CA ALA A 182 -7.16 -16.63 2.87
C ALA A 182 -7.78 -17.07 1.54
N GLN A 183 -9.10 -17.10 1.43
CA GLN A 183 -9.81 -17.46 0.21
C GLN A 183 -10.20 -16.21 -0.57
N ASP A 184 -10.17 -16.32 -1.90
CA ASP A 184 -10.70 -15.28 -2.77
C ASP A 184 -12.22 -15.18 -2.61
N TYR A 185 -12.70 -13.98 -2.26
CA TYR A 185 -14.11 -13.77 -1.98
C TYR A 185 -14.99 -14.00 -3.21
N TYR A 186 -14.57 -13.54 -4.39
CA TYR A 186 -15.35 -13.69 -5.61
C TYR A 186 -15.44 -15.15 -6.04
N GLN A 187 -14.33 -15.89 -5.92
CA GLN A 187 -14.33 -17.32 -6.17
C GLN A 187 -15.29 -18.06 -5.23
N LEU A 188 -15.30 -17.71 -3.94
CA LEU A 188 -16.24 -18.28 -2.97
C LEU A 188 -17.70 -17.94 -3.32
N VAL A 189 -17.98 -16.70 -3.75
CA VAL A 189 -19.30 -16.29 -4.21
C VAL A 189 -19.74 -17.09 -5.44
N TYR A 190 -18.89 -17.17 -6.47
CA TYR A 190 -19.23 -17.88 -7.70
C TYR A 190 -19.42 -19.38 -7.47
N SER A 191 -18.56 -20.03 -6.67
CA SER A 191 -18.67 -21.45 -6.36
C SER A 191 -19.95 -21.76 -5.56
N THR A 192 -20.25 -20.95 -4.54
CA THR A 192 -21.48 -21.08 -3.73
C THR A 192 -22.73 -20.88 -4.57
N GLY A 193 -22.76 -19.83 -5.40
CA GLY A 193 -23.90 -19.53 -6.28
C GLY A 193 -24.13 -20.61 -7.34
N ALA A 194 -23.05 -21.11 -7.95
CA ALA A 194 -23.12 -22.17 -8.97
C ALA A 194 -23.65 -23.47 -8.37
N GLN A 195 -23.15 -23.85 -7.19
CA GLN A 195 -23.61 -25.00 -6.43
C GLN A 195 -25.09 -24.88 -6.05
N ALA A 196 -25.52 -23.72 -5.56
CA ALA A 196 -26.91 -23.48 -5.16
C ALA A 196 -27.89 -23.53 -6.35
N LEU A 197 -27.45 -23.10 -7.53
CA LEU A 197 -28.24 -23.14 -8.75
C LEU A 197 -28.15 -24.49 -9.50
N GLY A 198 -27.24 -25.38 -9.11
CA GLY A 198 -26.96 -26.63 -9.81
C GLY A 198 -26.44 -26.40 -11.24
N VAL A 199 -25.70 -25.32 -11.46
CA VAL A 199 -25.15 -24.95 -12.78
C VAL A 199 -23.62 -25.00 -12.78
N ASN A 200 -23.05 -25.28 -13.96
CA ASN A 200 -21.61 -25.11 -14.18
C ASN A 200 -21.28 -23.67 -14.57
N GLU A 201 -19.98 -23.34 -14.61
CA GLU A 201 -19.52 -22.04 -15.11
C GLU A 201 -20.02 -21.78 -16.55
N PRO A 202 -20.47 -20.56 -16.88
CA PRO A 202 -20.93 -20.19 -18.21
C PRO A 202 -19.87 -20.46 -19.29
N SER A 203 -20.24 -21.20 -20.35
CA SER A 203 -19.35 -21.53 -21.47
C SER A 203 -18.85 -20.30 -22.22
N ASP A 204 -17.58 -20.32 -22.62
CA ASP A 204 -16.93 -19.31 -23.47
C ASP A 204 -17.50 -19.24 -24.90
N SER A 205 -18.29 -20.23 -25.31
CA SER A 205 -18.98 -20.22 -26.60
C SER A 205 -20.22 -19.30 -26.63
N LEU A 206 -20.69 -18.84 -25.47
CA LEU A 206 -21.85 -17.97 -25.35
C LEU A 206 -21.52 -16.55 -25.80
N SER A 207 -22.54 -15.82 -26.26
CA SER A 207 -22.38 -14.38 -26.50
C SER A 207 -21.99 -13.66 -25.19
N PRO A 208 -21.14 -12.63 -25.23
CA PRO A 208 -20.69 -11.92 -24.02
C PRO A 208 -21.83 -11.39 -23.14
N ALA A 209 -22.94 -10.96 -23.76
CA ALA A 209 -24.11 -10.48 -23.02
C ALA A 209 -24.79 -11.59 -22.20
N VAL A 210 -25.01 -12.75 -22.82
CA VAL A 210 -25.60 -13.91 -22.14
C VAL A 210 -24.66 -14.46 -21.06
N GLN A 211 -23.36 -14.52 -21.36
CA GLN A 211 -22.35 -14.96 -20.40
C GLN A 211 -22.35 -14.06 -19.16
N ARG A 212 -22.37 -12.73 -19.35
CA ARG A 212 -22.44 -11.75 -18.27
C ARG A 212 -23.70 -11.91 -17.42
N MET A 213 -24.87 -12.05 -18.04
CA MET A 213 -26.12 -12.27 -17.31
C MET A 213 -26.08 -13.55 -16.45
N ALA A 214 -25.47 -14.62 -16.97
CA ALA A 214 -25.31 -15.86 -16.22
C ALA A 214 -24.40 -15.67 -15.00
N TYR A 215 -23.24 -15.02 -15.18
CA TYR A 215 -22.34 -14.70 -14.07
C TYR A 215 -22.98 -13.76 -13.05
N GLU A 216 -23.71 -12.73 -13.48
CA GLU A 216 -24.43 -11.81 -12.59
C GLU A 216 -25.47 -12.55 -11.74
N LYS A 217 -26.21 -13.51 -12.33
CA LYS A 217 -27.16 -14.35 -11.59
C LYS A 217 -26.47 -15.24 -10.56
N ILE A 218 -25.40 -15.92 -10.95
CA ILE A 218 -24.61 -16.79 -10.05
C ILE A 218 -24.06 -15.95 -8.89
N TYR A 219 -23.46 -14.80 -9.20
CA TYR A 219 -22.89 -13.89 -8.21
C TYR A 219 -23.95 -13.42 -7.21
N ALA A 220 -25.12 -12.96 -7.69
CA ALA A 220 -26.18 -12.46 -6.83
C ALA A 220 -26.67 -13.53 -5.83
N VAL A 221 -26.84 -14.78 -6.29
CA VAL A 221 -27.24 -15.90 -5.41
C VAL A 221 -26.16 -16.20 -4.39
N GLY A 222 -24.91 -16.40 -4.84
CA GLY A 222 -23.80 -16.73 -3.94
C GLY A 222 -23.51 -15.63 -2.91
N HIS A 223 -23.56 -14.36 -3.34
CA HIS A 223 -23.38 -13.20 -2.47
C HIS A 223 -24.44 -13.16 -1.36
N ASN A 224 -25.71 -13.33 -1.71
CA ASN A 224 -26.81 -13.28 -0.73
C ASN A 224 -26.73 -14.44 0.28
N MET A 225 -26.31 -15.63 -0.18
CA MET A 225 -26.09 -16.78 0.70
C MET A 225 -24.94 -16.52 1.67
N LEU A 226 -23.78 -16.08 1.18
CA LEU A 226 -22.62 -15.80 2.03
C LEU A 226 -22.86 -14.62 2.98
N TRP A 227 -23.65 -13.63 2.57
CA TRP A 227 -24.02 -12.49 3.41
C TRP A 227 -24.88 -12.91 4.62
N SER A 228 -25.72 -13.93 4.44
CA SER A 228 -26.58 -14.47 5.51
C SER A 228 -25.95 -15.61 6.30
N GLU A 229 -24.82 -16.14 5.84
CA GLU A 229 -24.13 -17.28 6.43
C GLU A 229 -23.30 -16.87 7.67
N PRO A 230 -23.68 -17.28 8.89
CA PRO A 230 -22.98 -16.86 10.10
C PRO A 230 -21.52 -17.33 10.16
N SER A 231 -21.20 -18.47 9.54
CA SER A 231 -19.84 -19.02 9.54
C SER A 231 -18.81 -18.16 8.81
N VAL A 232 -19.26 -17.29 7.89
CA VAL A 232 -18.41 -16.32 7.16
C VAL A 232 -17.85 -15.24 8.08
N GLY A 233 -18.52 -14.95 9.21
CA GLY A 233 -18.09 -13.93 10.18
C GLY A 233 -18.23 -12.49 9.68
N GLY A 234 -19.03 -12.29 8.63
CA GLY A 234 -19.25 -11.01 7.96
C GLY A 234 -18.32 -10.76 6.77
N ILE A 235 -18.74 -9.84 5.89
CA ILE A 235 -18.01 -9.45 4.68
C ILE A 235 -17.42 -8.06 4.89
N ILE A 236 -16.10 -7.94 4.73
CA ILE A 236 -15.36 -6.70 4.99
C ILE A 236 -14.60 -6.26 3.75
N ALA A 237 -14.58 -4.94 3.51
CA ALA A 237 -13.79 -4.33 2.47
C ALA A 237 -12.42 -3.87 3.01
N ARG A 238 -11.34 -4.21 2.30
CA ARG A 238 -9.97 -3.81 2.63
C ARG A 238 -9.56 -2.52 1.91
N PRO A 239 -8.94 -1.55 2.62
CA PRO A 239 -8.36 -0.39 1.97
C PRO A 239 -7.18 -0.81 1.07
N VAL A 240 -6.90 -0.04 0.02
CA VAL A 240 -5.99 -0.41 -1.08
C VAL A 240 -4.55 -0.65 -0.60
N ASP A 241 -4.11 0.12 0.39
CA ASP A 241 -2.80 -0.03 1.04
C ASP A 241 -2.67 -1.32 1.89
N ARG A 242 -3.79 -1.99 2.16
CA ARG A 242 -3.88 -3.28 2.88
C ARG A 242 -4.26 -4.44 1.97
N ARG A 243 -4.22 -4.28 0.66
CA ARG A 243 -4.44 -5.38 -0.27
C ARG A 243 -3.13 -6.08 -0.58
N GLU A 244 -3.22 -7.33 -0.95
CA GLU A 244 -2.08 -8.11 -1.41
C GLU A 244 -1.49 -7.52 -2.69
N ASN A 245 -0.18 -7.72 -2.90
CA ASN A 245 0.54 -7.18 -4.05
C ASN A 245 0.97 -8.33 -4.96
N TYR A 246 0.75 -8.17 -6.26
CA TYR A 246 1.14 -9.13 -7.28
C TYR A 246 2.19 -8.48 -8.18
N VAL A 247 3.16 -9.28 -8.61
CA VAL A 247 4.18 -8.89 -9.58
C VAL A 247 3.88 -9.59 -10.89
N LYS A 248 3.68 -8.84 -11.97
CA LYS A 248 3.46 -9.38 -13.33
C LYS A 248 4.13 -8.51 -14.37
N ARG A 249 4.34 -9.06 -15.55
CA ARG A 249 4.77 -8.29 -16.73
C ARG A 249 3.55 -7.65 -17.38
N CYS A 250 3.62 -6.35 -17.66
CA CYS A 250 2.65 -5.66 -18.48
C CYS A 250 2.79 -6.15 -19.92
N VAL A 251 1.74 -6.77 -20.46
CA VAL A 251 1.78 -7.28 -21.85
C VAL A 251 1.12 -6.29 -22.80
N GLY A 252 0.02 -5.63 -22.40
CA GLY A 252 -0.68 -4.66 -23.24
C GLY A 252 -1.02 -3.39 -22.47
N GLY A 253 -0.96 -2.25 -23.15
CA GLY A 253 -1.37 -0.95 -22.65
C GLY A 253 -2.83 -0.61 -22.96
N PRO A 254 -3.33 0.54 -22.47
CA PRO A 254 -4.68 1.00 -22.73
C PRO A 254 -4.96 1.15 -24.24
N GLY A 255 -6.12 0.67 -24.69
CA GLY A 255 -6.56 0.75 -26.08
C GLY A 255 -5.96 -0.30 -27.03
N GLN A 256 -5.04 -1.14 -26.57
CA GLN A 256 -4.46 -2.20 -27.38
C GLN A 256 -5.32 -3.48 -27.37
N THR A 257 -5.30 -4.21 -28.47
CA THR A 257 -5.92 -5.54 -28.59
C THR A 257 -4.89 -6.62 -28.32
N LEU A 258 -5.09 -7.36 -27.23
CA LEU A 258 -4.28 -8.53 -26.87
C LEU A 258 -4.91 -9.82 -27.41
N GLN A 259 -4.12 -10.65 -28.08
CA GLN A 259 -4.54 -12.00 -28.51
C GLN A 259 -3.44 -13.01 -28.16
N ILE A 260 -3.82 -14.25 -27.85
CA ILE A 260 -2.90 -15.37 -27.68
C ILE A 260 -3.32 -16.45 -28.66
N LYS A 261 -2.44 -16.82 -29.60
CA LYS A 261 -2.70 -17.86 -30.61
C LYS A 261 -1.52 -18.81 -30.63
N ASN A 262 -1.77 -20.11 -30.43
CA ASN A 262 -0.72 -21.14 -30.43
C ASN A 262 0.48 -20.78 -29.52
N ASN A 263 0.21 -20.31 -28.31
CA ASN A 263 1.21 -19.83 -27.33
C ASN A 263 2.04 -18.60 -27.75
N VAL A 264 1.66 -17.90 -28.82
CA VAL A 264 2.27 -16.63 -29.24
C VAL A 264 1.35 -15.47 -28.86
N ILE A 265 1.91 -14.45 -28.24
CA ILE A 265 1.21 -13.21 -27.89
C ILE A 265 1.19 -12.29 -29.11
N TYR A 266 0.05 -11.67 -29.38
CA TYR A 266 -0.11 -10.63 -30.40
C TYR A 266 -0.68 -9.37 -29.75
N LEU A 267 -0.08 -8.22 -30.04
CA LEU A 267 -0.58 -6.89 -29.69
C LEU A 267 -0.94 -6.15 -30.97
N ASP A 268 -2.19 -5.74 -31.11
CA ASP A 268 -2.70 -5.04 -32.29
C ASP A 268 -2.38 -5.80 -33.59
N GLY A 269 -2.49 -7.14 -33.53
CA GLY A 269 -2.19 -8.05 -34.63
C GLY A 269 -0.69 -8.35 -34.86
N LYS A 270 0.22 -7.71 -34.12
CA LYS A 270 1.68 -7.93 -34.24
C LYS A 270 2.17 -8.93 -33.19
N ALA A 271 2.82 -9.99 -33.65
CA ALA A 271 3.44 -10.99 -32.77
C ALA A 271 4.49 -10.33 -31.86
N GLN A 272 4.44 -10.67 -30.57
CA GLN A 272 5.41 -10.29 -29.58
C GLN A 272 6.44 -11.41 -29.40
N PRO A 273 7.73 -11.05 -29.22
CA PRO A 273 8.79 -12.02 -28.94
C PRO A 273 8.64 -12.69 -27.57
#